data_AF-A0A357EYQ9-F1
#
_entry.id   AF-A0A357EYQ9-F1
#
_cell.length_a   1.000
_cell.length_b   1.000
_cell.length_c   1.000
_cell.angle_alpha   90.00
_cell.angle_beta   90.00
_cell.angle_gamma   90.00
#
_symmetry.space_group_name_H-M   'P 1'
#
loop_
_entity.id
_entity.type
_entity.pdbx_description
1 polymer ?
#
loop_
_entity_poly.entity_id
_entity_poly.type
_entity_poly.pdbx_seq_one_letter_code
_entity_poly.pdbx_strand_id
1 'polypeptide(L)' 'LHGVTPVVAINAFESDHPEELEAVKRIAIESGALGAAVSNHWAEGGKGAVELA' A
#
# COMPACT_ATOMS: atom_id res chain seq x y z
N LEU A 1 17.05 13.36 -7.24
CA LEU A 1 15.99 12.36 -7.47
C LEU A 1 16.54 11.23 -8.35
N HIS A 2 16.27 9.97 -8.02
CA HIS A 2 16.88 8.79 -8.67
C HIS A 2 16.17 8.32 -9.96
N GLY A 3 15.26 9.11 -10.56
CA GLY A 3 14.61 8.79 -11.84
C GLY A 3 13.61 7.61 -11.81
N VAL A 4 13.27 7.11 -10.62
CA VAL A 4 12.31 6.02 -10.42
C VAL A 4 11.06 6.59 -9.74
N THR A 5 9.89 6.23 -10.25
CA THR A 5 8.61 6.56 -9.63
C THR A 5 8.18 5.41 -8.72
N PRO A 6 8.11 5.59 -7.39
CA PRO A 6 7.79 4.51 -6.47
C PRO A 6 6.28 4.23 -6.43
N VAL A 7 5.93 2.99 -6.09
CA VAL A 7 4.63 2.59 -5.56
C VAL A 7 4.82 2.10 -4.12
N VAL A 8 3.85 2.31 -3.25
CA VAL A 8 3.92 1.91 -1.84
C VAL A 8 3.04 0.68 -1.59
N ALA A 9 3.63 -0.39 -1.07
CA ALA A 9 2.90 -1.54 -0.55
C ALA A 9 2.67 -1.36 0.95
N ILE A 10 1.41 -1.41 1.39
CA ILE A 10 1.02 -1.33 2.79
C ILE A 10 0.64 -2.75 3.23
N ASN A 11 1.51 -3.42 3.97
CA ASN A 11 1.21 -4.75 4.50
C ASN A 11 0.27 -4.59 5.70
N ALA A 12 -1.00 -4.96 5.53
CA ALA A 12 -2.00 -4.80 6.57
C ALA A 12 -1.91 -5.93 7.62
N PHE A 13 -2.16 -5.54 8.86
CA PHE A 13 -2.29 -6.41 10.02
C PHE A 13 -3.72 -6.38 10.56
N GLU A 14 -4.10 -7.40 11.33
CA GLU A 14 -5.46 -7.58 11.86
C GLU A 14 -5.94 -6.41 12.74
N SER A 15 -5.00 -5.71 13.39
CA SER A 15 -5.31 -4.55 14.25
C SER A 15 -5.39 -3.22 13.51
N ASP A 16 -5.03 -3.16 12.23
CA ASP A 16 -5.02 -1.91 11.49
C ASP A 16 -6.44 -1.47 11.18
N HIS A 17 -6.75 -0.20 11.45
CA HIS A 17 -8.06 0.36 11.15
C HIS A 17 -8.11 0.83 9.69
N PRO A 18 -9.28 0.73 9.03
CA PRO A 18 -9.45 1.26 7.68
C PRO A 18 -9.00 2.73 7.54
N GLU A 19 -9.26 3.56 8.56
CA GLU A 19 -8.88 4.98 8.57
C GLU A 19 -7.35 5.19 8.58
N GLU A 20 -6.61 4.30 9.24
CA GLU A 20 -5.14 4.33 9.29
C GLU A 20 -4.56 3.96 7.92
N LEU A 21 -5.10 2.92 7.28
CA LEU A 21 -4.69 2.49 5.94
C LEU A 21 -4.95 3.58 4.89
N GLU A 22 -6.11 4.23 4.93
CA GLU A 22 -6.45 5.34 4.04
C GLU A 22 -5.56 6.57 4.28
N ALA A 23 -5.19 6.84 5.54
CA ALA A 23 -4.25 7.92 5.86
C ALA A 23 -2.86 7.64 5.25
N VAL A 24 -2.34 6.42 5.37
CA VAL A 24 -1.05 6.03 4.77
C VAL A 24 -1.12 6.12 3.25
N LYS A 25 -2.19 5.64 2.60
CA LYS A 25 -2.39 5.77 1.15
C LYS A 25 -2.32 7.22 0.69
N ARG A 26 -3.05 8.11 1.36
CA ARG A 26 -3.05 9.54 1.05
C ARG A 26 -1.67 10.16 1.19
N ILE A 27 -0.99 9.94 2.32
CA ILE A 27 0.34 10.50 2.60
C ILE A 27 1.37 10.02 1.56
N ALA A 28 1.31 8.75 1.17
CA ALA A 28 2.21 8.19 0.16
C ALA A 28 2.08 8.91 -1.20
N ILE A 29 0.84 9.12 -1.65
CA ILE A 29 0.56 9.81 -2.92
C ILE A 29 0.94 11.29 -2.83
N GLU A 30 0.60 11.97 -1.73
CA GLU A 30 1.01 13.37 -1.49
C GLU A 30 2.53 13.54 -1.44
N SER A 31 3.25 12.49 -1.04
CA SER A 31 4.72 12.44 -1.01
C SER A 31 5.36 12.09 -2.36
N GLY A 32 4.55 11.92 -3.42
CA GLY A 32 5.02 11.69 -4.78
C GLY A 32 5.12 10.23 -5.22
N ALA A 33 4.50 9.30 -4.48
CA ALA A 33 4.28 7.95 -5.00
C ALA A 33 3.26 7.95 -6.14
N LEU A 34 3.45 7.06 -7.12
CA LEU A 34 2.47 6.83 -8.19
C LEU A 34 1.15 6.27 -7.65
N GLY A 35 1.24 5.49 -6.57
CA GLY A 35 0.10 4.86 -5.92
C GLY A 35 0.51 4.14 -4.65
N ALA A 36 -0.48 3.74 -3.88
CA ALA A 36 -0.32 2.94 -2.68
C ALA A 36 -1.43 1.87 -2.61
N ALA A 37 -1.04 0.62 -2.34
CA ALA A 37 -1.94 -0.53 -2.32
C ALA A 37 -1.86 -1.24 -0.97
N VAL A 38 -3.02 -1.64 -0.40
CA VAL A 38 -3.03 -2.51 0.78
C VAL A 38 -2.81 -3.94 0.33
N SER A 39 -2.00 -4.69 1.07
CA SER A 39 -1.75 -6.09 0.78
C SER A 39 -1.95 -6.98 2.00
N ASN A 40 -2.77 -8.02 1.80
CA ASN A 40 -3.01 -9.13 2.73
C ASN A 40 -2.33 -10.42 2.26
N HIS A 41 -1.26 -10.32 1.46
CA HIS A 41 -0.64 -11.48 0.83
C HIS A 41 -0.10 -12.52 1.81
N TRP A 42 0.22 -12.10 3.04
CA TRP A 42 0.63 -13.02 4.09
C TRP A 42 -0.48 -14.02 4.43
N ALA A 43 -1.74 -13.57 4.48
CA ALA A 43 -2.90 -14.40 4.77
C ALA A 43 -3.52 -15.05 3.52
N GLU A 44 -3.53 -14.34 2.38
CA GLU A 44 -4.28 -14.73 1.18
C GLU A 44 -3.40 -15.16 -0.01
N GLY A 45 -2.07 -15.19 0.18
CA GLY A 45 -1.12 -15.43 -0.90
C GLY A 45 -1.21 -14.36 -2.00
N GLY A 46 -0.92 -14.74 -3.25
CA GLY A 46 -0.91 -13.78 -4.37
C GLY A 46 -2.24 -13.04 -4.59
N LYS A 47 -3.38 -13.61 -4.16
CA LYS A 47 -4.70 -12.94 -4.25
C LYS A 47 -4.75 -11.66 -3.41
N GLY A 48 -4.10 -11.67 -2.24
CA GLY A 48 -3.99 -10.51 -1.36
C GLY A 48 -3.00 -9.44 -1.85
N ALA A 49 -2.36 -9.62 -3.01
CA ALA A 49 -1.44 -8.65 -3.61
C ALA A 49 -1.93 -8.09 -4.96
N VAL A 50 -3.17 -8.42 -5.39
CA VAL A 50 -3.66 -8.02 -6.73
C VAL A 50 -3.76 -6.51 -6.90
N GLU A 51 -4.09 -5.75 -5.84
CA GLU A 51 -4.11 -4.27 -5.90
C GLU A 51 -2.71 -3.69 -6.16
N LEU A 52 -1.66 -4.39 -5.72
CA LEU A 52 -0.27 -3.94 -5.86
C LEU A 52 0.34 -4.26 -7.23
N ALA A 53 -0.16 -5.30 -7.92
CA ALA A 53 0.41 -5.85 -9.14
C ALA A 53 0.00 -5.09 -10.41
#